data_AF-A0A2H0G7J1-F1
#
_entry.id   AF-A0A2H0G7J1-F1
#
_cell.length_a   1.000
_cell.length_b   1.000
_cell.length_c   1.000
_cell.angle_alpha   90.00
_cell.angle_beta   90.00
_cell.angle_gamma   90.00
#
_symmetry.space_group_name_H-M   'P 1'
#
loop_
_entity.id
_entity.type
_entity.pdbx_description
1 polymer ?
#
loop_
_entity_poly.entity_id
_entity_poly.type
_entity_poly.pdbx_seq_one_letter_code
_entity_poly.pdbx_strand_id
1 'polypeptide(L)'
;MDEQAFQDAYRATNPLACPFEKAILICRCACREAQRVNIAERDTVNCLDAQAQGDCSLLVGMLQHNAAFALKLTHADAVLPHAKVVKVQCGGLLGLQAALQPELAGEARVEDIRGLVLEAQERFGGLQELPYSEIVRGIAGFEFRRRPGPK
;
A
#
# COMPACT_ATOMS: atom_id res chain seq x y z
N MET A 1 18.75 0.58 -19.75
CA MET A 1 18.98 1.42 -18.57
C MET A 1 19.44 0.50 -17.45
N ASP A 2 20.58 0.79 -16.84
CA ASP A 2 21.18 -0.04 -15.78
C ASP A 2 20.27 0.00 -14.53
N GLU A 3 19.82 -1.17 -14.05
CA GLU A 3 18.87 -1.25 -12.93
C GLU A 3 19.48 -0.66 -11.65
N GLN A 4 20.80 -0.75 -11.48
CA GLN A 4 21.50 -0.13 -10.35
C GLN A 4 21.51 1.40 -10.47
N ALA A 5 21.81 1.95 -11.65
CA ALA A 5 21.78 3.40 -11.87
C ALA A 5 20.38 4.00 -11.61
N PHE A 6 19.31 3.27 -11.93
CA PHE A 6 17.96 3.68 -11.57
C PHE A 6 17.71 3.64 -10.06
N GLN A 7 18.12 2.56 -9.38
CA GLN A 7 17.94 2.44 -7.92
C GLN A 7 18.70 3.54 -7.16
N ASP A 8 19.90 3.87 -7.61
CA ASP A 8 20.72 4.93 -7.00
C ASP A 8 20.12 6.32 -7.24
N ALA A 9 19.70 6.62 -8.47
CA ALA A 9 18.99 7.87 -8.79
C ALA A 9 17.66 7.98 -8.04
N TYR A 10 16.92 6.87 -7.91
CA TYR A 10 15.68 6.80 -7.15
C TYR A 10 15.91 7.13 -5.67
N ARG A 11 16.92 6.53 -5.04
CA ARG A 11 17.24 6.78 -3.63
C ARG A 11 17.74 8.21 -3.40
N ALA A 12 18.55 8.75 -4.31
CA ALA A 12 19.07 10.11 -4.20
C ALA A 12 18.00 11.18 -4.44
N THR A 13 17.01 10.91 -5.30
CA THR A 13 16.03 11.92 -5.74
C THR A 13 14.69 11.81 -5.02
N ASN A 14 14.39 10.68 -4.37
CA ASN A 14 13.14 10.44 -3.65
C ASN A 14 13.39 10.08 -2.16
N PRO A 15 13.80 11.05 -1.34
CA PRO A 15 14.12 10.81 0.08
C PRO A 15 12.90 10.41 0.91
N LEU A 16 11.69 10.77 0.48
CA LEU A 16 10.42 10.40 1.11
C LEU A 16 9.59 9.51 0.17
N ALA A 17 10.16 8.41 -0.30
CA ALA A 17 9.44 7.46 -1.16
C ALA A 17 8.13 7.00 -0.50
N CYS A 18 7.03 7.04 -1.27
CA CYS A 18 5.72 6.63 -0.77
C CYS A 18 5.68 5.10 -0.56
N PRO A 19 5.37 4.61 0.66
CA PRO A 19 5.28 3.17 0.92
C PRO A 19 4.18 2.48 0.12
N PHE A 20 3.16 3.23 -0.33
CA PHE A 20 2.05 2.78 -1.16
C PHE A 20 2.20 3.18 -2.64
N GLU A 21 3.42 3.47 -3.10
CA GLU A 21 3.71 3.90 -4.48
C GLU A 21 3.03 2.99 -5.52
N LYS A 22 3.14 1.67 -5.38
CA LYS A 22 2.61 0.74 -6.38
C LYS A 22 1.09 0.79 -6.45
N ALA A 23 0.40 0.90 -5.31
CA ALA A 23 -1.06 1.06 -5.27
C ALA A 23 -1.54 2.37 -5.91
N ILE A 24 -0.79 3.46 -5.73
CA ILE A 24 -1.08 4.77 -6.33
C ILE A 24 -0.81 4.76 -7.85
N LEU A 25 0.30 4.16 -8.29
CA LEU A 25 0.67 4.10 -9.71
C LEU A 25 -0.31 3.26 -10.54
N ILE A 26 -0.86 2.19 -9.98
CA ILE A 26 -1.89 1.39 -10.66
C ILE A 26 -3.31 1.96 -10.52
N CYS A 27 -3.45 3.19 -9.99
CA CYS A 27 -4.71 3.92 -9.81
C CYS A 27 -5.76 3.18 -8.97
N ARG A 28 -5.31 2.38 -7.99
CA ARG A 28 -6.21 1.74 -7.01
C ARG A 28 -6.36 2.54 -5.73
N CYS A 29 -5.48 3.50 -5.51
CA CYS A 29 -5.53 4.37 -4.34
C CYS A 29 -5.14 5.80 -4.72
N ALA A 30 -5.61 6.77 -3.94
CA ALA A 30 -5.10 8.14 -3.94
C ALA A 30 -4.74 8.54 -2.50
N CYS A 31 -3.92 9.59 -2.38
CA CYS A 31 -3.47 10.12 -1.10
C CYS A 31 -3.20 11.60 -1.28
N ARG A 32 -3.69 12.42 -0.36
CA ARG A 32 -3.44 13.88 -0.40
C ARG A 32 -1.98 14.25 -0.17
N GLU A 33 -1.23 13.40 0.53
CA GLU A 33 0.20 13.60 0.81
C GLU A 33 1.11 13.00 -0.28
N ALA A 34 0.54 12.42 -1.34
CA ALA A 34 1.31 11.82 -2.41
C ALA A 34 1.52 12.80 -3.56
N GLN A 35 2.76 12.93 -4.01
CA GLN A 35 3.11 13.65 -5.23
C GLN A 35 3.72 12.67 -6.24
N ARG A 36 3.28 12.76 -7.49
CA ARG A 36 3.86 11.98 -8.59
C ARG A 36 5.06 12.72 -9.14
N VAL A 37 6.18 12.04 -9.23
CA VAL A 37 7.43 12.58 -9.77
C VAL A 37 7.89 11.68 -10.90
N ASN A 38 8.24 12.29 -12.02
CA ASN A 38 8.78 11.58 -13.16
C ASN A 38 10.31 11.63 -13.10
N ILE A 39 10.94 10.47 -13.01
CA ILE A 39 12.40 10.32 -13.10
C ILE A 39 12.70 9.68 -14.45
N ALA A 40 13.04 10.53 -15.41
CA ALA A 40 13.28 10.19 -16.82
C ALA A 40 12.07 9.53 -17.52
N GLU A 41 11.98 8.21 -17.48
CA GLU A 41 10.96 7.41 -18.18
C GLU A 41 10.03 6.69 -17.21
N ARG A 42 10.25 6.86 -15.90
CA ARG A 42 9.57 6.11 -14.85
C ARG A 42 8.83 7.06 -13.92
N ASP A 43 7.55 6.79 -13.73
CA ASP A 43 6.75 7.44 -12.70
C ASP A 43 7.06 6.83 -11.33
N THR A 44 7.30 7.73 -10.39
CA THR A 44 7.55 7.43 -8.98
C THR A 44 6.59 8.26 -8.13
N VAL A 45 6.43 7.87 -6.87
CA VAL A 45 5.59 8.61 -5.93
C VAL A 45 6.40 8.95 -4.69
N ASN A 46 6.49 10.24 -4.38
CA ASN A 46 7.02 10.73 -3.13
C ASN A 46 5.87 11.11 -2.18
N CYS A 47 6.19 11.16 -0.89
CA CYS A 47 5.31 11.68 0.14
C CYS A 47 5.77 13.09 0.52
N LEU A 48 4.81 13.99 0.72
CA LEU A 48 5.05 15.39 1.09
C LEU A 48 5.23 15.58 2.60
N ASP A 49 4.82 14.60 3.41
CA ASP A 49 4.88 14.67 4.87
C ASP A 49 5.67 13.49 5.45
N ALA A 50 6.71 13.78 6.24
CA ALA A 50 7.60 12.77 6.79
C ALA A 50 6.90 11.89 7.84
N GLN A 51 5.96 12.44 8.62
CA GLN A 51 5.22 11.67 9.61
C GLN A 51 4.26 10.70 8.92
N ALA A 52 3.51 11.15 7.91
CA ALA A 52 2.66 10.33 7.07
C ALA A 52 3.45 9.20 6.39
N GLN A 53 4.65 9.51 5.87
CA GLN A 53 5.55 8.54 5.29
C GLN A 53 5.95 7.46 6.32
N GLY A 54 6.31 7.88 7.53
CA GLY A 54 6.65 6.98 8.64
C GLY A 54 5.48 6.08 9.05
N ASP A 55 4.30 6.66 9.26
CA ASP A 55 3.07 5.93 9.60
C ASP A 55 2.73 4.90 8.51
N CYS A 56 2.79 5.29 7.23
CA CYS A 56 2.54 4.39 6.12
C CYS A 56 3.60 3.28 6.02
N SER A 57 4.86 3.58 6.33
CA SER A 57 5.95 2.59 6.33
C SER A 57 5.74 1.54 7.40
N LEU A 58 5.39 1.98 8.62
CA LEU A 58 5.03 1.12 9.72
C LEU A 58 3.82 0.24 9.37
N LEU A 59 2.76 0.84 8.81
CA LEU A 59 1.59 0.10 8.37
C LEU A 59 1.95 -0.97 7.34
N VAL A 60 2.70 -0.64 6.28
CA VAL A 60 3.13 -1.62 5.27
C VAL A 60 3.92 -2.76 5.92
N GLY A 61 4.85 -2.47 6.83
CA GLY A 61 5.60 -3.50 7.56
C GLY A 61 4.69 -4.46 8.34
N MET A 62 3.72 -3.91 9.07
CA MET A 62 2.75 -4.72 9.82
C MET A 62 1.84 -5.54 8.91
N LEU A 63 1.38 -4.98 7.78
CA LEU A 63 0.59 -5.70 6.80
C LEU A 63 1.37 -6.88 6.20
N GLN A 64 2.65 -6.68 5.86
CA GLN A 64 3.51 -7.74 5.34
C GLN A 64 3.72 -8.85 6.37
N HIS A 65 4.05 -8.47 7.61
CA HIS A 65 4.29 -9.40 8.70
C HIS A 65 3.05 -10.27 8.97
N ASN A 66 1.88 -9.64 9.17
CA ASN A 66 0.65 -10.36 9.47
C ASN A 66 0.11 -11.17 8.28
N ALA A 67 0.36 -10.73 7.04
CA ALA A 67 -0.06 -11.45 5.84
C ALA A 67 0.93 -12.54 5.40
N ALA A 68 2.08 -12.70 6.06
CA ALA A 68 3.15 -13.57 5.57
C ALA A 68 2.69 -15.02 5.31
N PHE A 69 1.90 -15.57 6.23
CA PHE A 69 1.30 -16.90 6.08
C PHE A 69 0.29 -16.96 4.93
N ALA A 70 -0.65 -16.00 4.87
CA ALA A 70 -1.66 -15.93 3.81
C ALA A 70 -1.05 -15.76 2.41
N LEU A 71 0.11 -15.11 2.33
CA LEU A 71 0.87 -14.89 1.10
C LEU A 71 1.87 -16.01 0.80
N LYS A 72 1.93 -17.08 1.61
CA LYS A 72 2.86 -18.20 1.47
C LYS A 72 4.30 -17.71 1.36
N LEU A 73 4.70 -16.83 2.28
CA LEU A 73 6.08 -16.36 2.40
C LEU A 73 6.82 -17.28 3.37
N THR A 74 8.05 -17.66 3.00
CA THR A 74 8.95 -18.44 3.85
C THR A 74 9.51 -17.60 4.99
N HIS A 75 9.73 -16.31 4.76
CA HIS A 75 10.17 -15.34 5.76
C HIS A 75 9.38 -14.03 5.59
N ALA A 76 9.00 -13.42 6.72
CA ALA A 76 8.28 -12.14 6.72
C ALA A 76 9.11 -11.00 6.10
N ASP A 77 10.45 -11.09 6.22
CA ASP A 77 11.39 -10.07 5.73
C ASP A 77 11.89 -10.32 4.30
N ALA A 78 11.32 -11.31 3.60
CA ALA A 78 11.72 -11.60 2.23
C ALA A 78 11.28 -10.48 1.27
N VAL A 79 12.17 -10.10 0.35
CA VAL A 79 11.81 -9.19 -0.75
C VAL A 79 10.61 -9.76 -1.51
N LEU A 80 9.51 -9.01 -1.51
CA LEU A 80 8.27 -9.46 -2.13
C LEU A 80 8.34 -9.30 -3.66
N PRO A 81 7.92 -10.33 -4.43
CA PRO A 81 7.60 -10.16 -5.84
C PRO A 81 6.56 -9.05 -6.03
N HIS A 82 6.63 -8.32 -7.14
CA HIS A 82 5.76 -7.18 -7.42
C HIS A 82 4.26 -7.47 -7.20
N ALA A 83 3.78 -8.64 -7.64
CA ALA A 83 2.38 -9.03 -7.46
C ALA A 83 1.98 -9.13 -5.98
N LYS A 84 2.88 -9.60 -5.11
CA LYS A 84 2.64 -9.67 -3.66
C LYS A 84 2.72 -8.28 -3.01
N VAL A 85 3.63 -7.41 -3.46
CA VAL A 85 3.69 -6.00 -3.02
C VAL A 85 2.35 -5.30 -3.28
N VAL A 86 1.84 -5.40 -4.50
CA VAL A 86 0.55 -4.80 -4.85
C VAL A 86 -0.59 -5.42 -4.04
N LYS A 87 -0.57 -6.74 -3.84
CA LYS A 87 -1.59 -7.45 -3.06
C LYS A 87 -1.61 -6.99 -1.59
N VAL A 88 -0.45 -6.80 -0.97
CA VAL A 88 -0.32 -6.21 0.37
C VAL A 88 -0.82 -4.78 0.39
N GLN A 89 -0.36 -3.93 -0.54
CA GLN A 89 -0.71 -2.52 -0.55
C GLN A 89 -2.20 -2.30 -0.81
N CYS A 90 -2.74 -2.80 -1.93
CA CYS A 90 -4.13 -2.60 -2.28
C CYS A 90 -5.08 -3.39 -1.38
N GLY A 91 -4.81 -4.69 -1.17
CA GLY A 91 -5.67 -5.53 -0.34
C GLY A 91 -5.65 -5.11 1.13
N GLY A 92 -4.51 -4.61 1.62
CA GLY A 92 -4.38 -4.09 2.98
C GLY A 92 -5.16 -2.79 3.18
N LEU A 93 -5.06 -1.85 2.23
CA LEU A 93 -5.82 -0.60 2.27
C LEU A 93 -7.33 -0.84 2.14
N LEU A 94 -7.76 -1.71 1.22
CA LEU A 94 -9.17 -2.06 1.07
C LEU A 94 -9.73 -2.81 2.29
N GLY A 95 -8.92 -3.71 2.87
CA GLY A 95 -9.28 -4.41 4.11
C GLY A 95 -9.41 -3.44 5.29
N LEU A 96 -8.51 -2.46 5.41
CA LEU A 96 -8.59 -1.42 6.43
C LEU A 96 -9.81 -0.52 6.24
N GLN A 97 -10.09 -0.11 5.00
CA GLN A 97 -11.29 0.65 4.67
C GLN A 97 -12.56 -0.11 5.04
N ALA A 98 -12.68 -1.40 4.70
CA ALA A 98 -13.85 -2.18 5.06
C ALA A 98 -14.03 -2.35 6.58
N ALA A 99 -12.93 -2.40 7.35
CA ALA A 99 -12.97 -2.49 8.81
C ALA A 99 -13.39 -1.17 9.48
N LEU A 100 -13.01 -0.03 8.90
CA LEU A 100 -13.39 1.30 9.37
C LEU A 100 -14.79 1.72 8.90
N GLN A 101 -15.08 1.49 7.64
CA GLN A 101 -16.25 1.97 6.92
C GLN A 101 -16.94 0.78 6.26
N PRO A 102 -17.71 -0.04 7.02
CA PRO A 102 -18.39 -1.22 6.49
C PRO A 102 -19.31 -0.93 5.31
N GLU A 103 -19.84 0.29 5.20
CA GLU A 103 -20.63 0.77 4.08
C GLU A 103 -19.84 0.89 2.77
N LEU A 104 -18.51 1.01 2.84
CA LEU A 104 -17.61 0.98 1.67
C LEU A 104 -16.98 -0.39 1.46
N ALA A 105 -17.43 -1.43 2.18
CA ALA A 105 -16.93 -2.78 1.99
C ALA A 105 -17.26 -3.28 0.57
N GLY A 106 -16.22 -3.68 -0.17
CA GLY A 106 -16.34 -4.13 -1.57
C GLY A 106 -16.03 -3.05 -2.60
N GLU A 107 -15.80 -1.81 -2.18
CA GLU A 107 -15.25 -0.79 -3.07
C GLU A 107 -13.88 -1.20 -3.61
N ALA A 108 -13.60 -0.79 -4.84
CA ALA A 108 -12.38 -1.19 -5.55
C ALA A 108 -11.23 -0.19 -5.38
N ARG A 109 -11.44 0.88 -4.60
CA ARG A 109 -10.52 2.00 -4.48
C ARG A 109 -10.58 2.66 -3.10
N VAL A 110 -9.42 3.11 -2.65
CA VAL A 110 -9.25 4.00 -1.49
C VAL A 110 -8.94 5.41 -1.98
N GLU A 111 -9.77 6.39 -1.68
CA GLU A 111 -9.61 7.75 -2.22
C GLU A 111 -8.58 8.60 -1.46
N ASP A 112 -8.37 8.37 -0.16
CA ASP A 112 -7.34 9.07 0.61
C ASP A 112 -6.68 8.17 1.66
N ILE A 113 -5.48 7.68 1.35
CA ILE A 113 -4.69 6.84 2.26
C ILE A 113 -4.38 7.58 3.56
N ARG A 114 -4.02 8.88 3.52
CA ARG A 114 -3.64 9.58 4.76
C ARG A 114 -4.85 9.75 5.67
N GLY A 115 -6.01 10.09 5.12
CA GLY A 115 -7.28 10.15 5.85
C GLY A 115 -7.60 8.82 6.52
N LEU A 116 -7.53 7.73 5.75
CA LEU A 116 -7.79 6.38 6.24
C LEU A 116 -6.85 5.98 7.39
N VAL A 117 -5.55 6.28 7.26
CA VAL A 117 -4.55 5.96 8.30
C VAL A 117 -4.80 6.73 9.59
N LEU A 118 -5.14 8.02 9.51
CA LEU A 118 -5.43 8.84 10.69
C LEU A 118 -6.70 8.35 11.40
N GLU A 119 -7.76 8.07 10.64
CA GLU A 119 -9.01 7.52 11.19
C GLU A 119 -8.76 6.16 11.87
N ALA A 120 -7.90 5.33 11.28
CA ALA A 120 -7.49 4.06 11.87
C ALA A 120 -6.78 4.23 13.21
N GLN A 121 -5.81 5.15 13.29
CA GLN A 121 -5.08 5.45 14.52
C GLN A 121 -6.01 6.01 15.61
N GLU A 122 -6.94 6.88 15.24
CA GLU A 122 -7.92 7.45 16.17
C GLU A 122 -8.87 6.38 16.72
N ARG A 123 -9.41 5.53 15.86
CA ARG A 123 -10.41 4.53 16.27
C ARG A 123 -9.83 3.35 17.05
N PHE A 124 -8.65 2.87 16.67
CA PHE A 124 -8.06 1.66 17.24
C PHE A 124 -6.93 1.95 18.25
N GLY A 125 -6.55 3.21 18.43
CA GLY A 125 -5.51 3.60 19.40
C GLY A 125 -4.08 3.44 18.90
N GLY A 126 -3.89 3.14 17.61
CA GLY A 126 -2.58 3.00 16.98
C GLY A 126 -2.58 2.03 15.81
N LEU A 127 -1.48 2.00 15.07
CA LEU A 127 -1.35 1.07 13.93
C LEU A 127 -1.15 -0.36 14.41
N GLN A 128 -0.52 -0.58 15.56
CA GLN A 128 -0.29 -1.90 16.14
C GLN A 128 -1.57 -2.62 16.56
N GLU A 129 -2.62 -1.87 16.88
CA GLU A 129 -3.89 -2.35 17.43
C GLU A 129 -4.96 -2.57 16.35
N LEU A 130 -4.60 -2.42 15.07
CA LEU A 130 -5.53 -2.62 13.96
C LEU A 130 -6.05 -4.06 13.93
N PRO A 131 -7.28 -4.29 13.42
CA PRO A 131 -7.86 -5.62 13.29
C PRO A 131 -7.20 -6.40 12.14
N TYR A 132 -5.94 -6.82 12.33
CA TYR A 132 -5.12 -7.43 11.28
C TYR A 132 -5.70 -8.73 10.74
N SER A 133 -6.42 -9.51 11.55
CA SER A 133 -7.14 -10.70 11.08
C SER A 133 -8.17 -10.36 10.00
N GLU A 134 -8.84 -9.22 10.10
CA GLU A 134 -9.81 -8.73 9.12
C GLU A 134 -9.12 -8.17 7.89
N ILE A 135 -8.10 -7.35 8.10
CA ILE A 135 -7.34 -6.73 7.01
C ILE A 135 -6.63 -7.79 6.15
N VAL A 136 -6.07 -8.83 6.78
CA VAL A 136 -5.42 -9.95 6.08
C VAL A 136 -6.41 -10.73 5.20
N ARG A 137 -7.70 -10.80 5.55
CA ARG A 137 -8.73 -11.36 4.64
C ARG A 137 -8.84 -10.52 3.36
N GLY A 138 -8.81 -9.20 3.48
CA GLY A 138 -8.74 -8.28 2.34
C GLY A 138 -7.48 -8.50 1.48
N ILE A 139 -6.31 -8.65 2.12
CA ILE A 139 -5.06 -8.99 1.42
C ILE A 139 -5.18 -10.32 0.69
N ALA A 140 -5.64 -11.38 1.35
CA ALA A 140 -5.75 -12.72 0.75
C ALA A 140 -6.74 -12.74 -0.43
N GLY A 141 -7.88 -12.06 -0.27
CA GLY A 141 -8.95 -11.98 -1.26
C GLY A 141 -8.67 -11.02 -2.42
N PHE A 142 -7.68 -10.13 -2.32
CA PHE A 142 -7.40 -9.18 -3.38
C PHE A 142 -6.95 -9.89 -4.67
N GLU A 143 -7.65 -9.55 -5.76
CA GLU A 143 -7.30 -9.91 -7.12
C GLU A 143 -7.12 -8.65 -7.96
N PHE A 144 -6.13 -8.65 -8.85
CA PHE A 144 -6.06 -7.65 -9.89
C PHE A 144 -7.34 -7.76 -10.72
N ARG A 145 -8.22 -6.75 -10.66
CA ARG A 145 -9.50 -6.73 -11.39
C ARG A 145 -9.29 -7.29 -12.80
N ARG A 146 -9.88 -8.47 -13.06
CA ARG A 146 -9.83 -9.10 -14.38
C ARG A 146 -10.46 -8.11 -15.37
N ARG A 147 -9.86 -7.97 -16.56
CA ARG A 147 -10.53 -7.28 -17.68
C ARG A 147 -11.95 -7.88 -17.79
N PRO A 148 -13.00 -7.06 -17.98
CA PRO A 148 -14.29 -7.61 -18.38
C PRO A 148 -14.03 -8.54 -19.56
N GLY A 149 -14.48 -9.80 -19.46
CA GLY A 149 -14.41 -10.73 -20.58
C GLY A 149 -15.09 -10.10 -21.81
N PRO A 150 -14.68 -10.45 -23.03
CA PRO A 150 -15.33 -9.93 -24.23
C PRO A 150 -16.83 -10.22 -24.14
N LYS A 151 -17.66 -9.20 -24.44
CA LYS A 151 -19.09 -9.37 -24.66
C LYS A 151 -19.32 -10.16 -25.94
#